data_AF-A0A5N1II90-F1
#
_entry.id   AF-A0A5N1II90-F1
#
_cell.length_a   1.000
_cell.length_b   1.000
_cell.length_c   1.000
_cell.angle_alpha   90.00
_cell.angle_beta   90.00
_cell.angle_gamma   90.00
#
_symmetry.space_group_name_H-M   'P 1'
#
loop_
_entity.id
_entity.type
_entity.pdbx_description
1 polymer ?
#
loop_
_entity_poly.entity_id
_entity_poly.type
_entity_poly.pdbx_seq_one_letter_code
_entity_poly.pdbx_strand_id
1 'polypeptide(L)'
;MPIKIYIEESGEELDWLCDSIWDLPNQIDALEKWLDLIGAALIPNKYVADIAFDIRKDAIGGGGVLKSKSMKIMGTIGMDVFFSEYPSID
;
A
#
# COMPACT_ATOMS: atom_id res chain seq x y z
N MET A 1 2.76 -5.28 8.65
CA MET A 1 3.95 -4.52 8.21
C MET A 1 3.54 -3.62 7.06
N PRO A 2 4.01 -2.36 7.05
CA PRO A 2 3.04 -1.31 6.77
C PRO A 2 2.72 -1.07 5.31
N ILE A 3 3.55 -1.51 4.35
CA ILE A 3 3.06 -2.02 3.04
C ILE A 3 3.97 -3.14 2.55
N LYS A 4 3.41 -4.30 2.19
CA LYS A 4 4.11 -5.36 1.45
C LYS A 4 3.63 -5.39 0.00
N ILE A 5 4.56 -5.41 -0.95
CA ILE A 5 4.24 -5.51 -2.39
C ILE A 5 4.70 -6.87 -2.92
N TYR A 6 3.80 -7.63 -3.50
CA TYR A 6 4.09 -8.99 -3.98
C TYR A 6 3.21 -9.40 -5.17
N ILE A 7 3.55 -10.51 -5.83
CA ILE A 7 2.71 -11.15 -6.86
C ILE A 7 1.78 -12.17 -6.19
N GLU A 8 0.48 -12.04 -6.41
CA GLU A 8 -0.57 -12.82 -5.74
C GLU A 8 -0.37 -14.33 -5.88
N GLU A 9 -0.10 -14.81 -7.10
CA GLU A 9 -0.05 -16.24 -7.39
C GLU A 9 1.22 -16.93 -6.85
N SER A 10 2.37 -16.24 -6.90
CA SER A 10 3.65 -16.83 -6.52
C SER A 10 4.07 -16.49 -5.09
N GLY A 11 3.52 -15.43 -4.51
CA GLY A 11 4.01 -14.85 -3.25
C GLY A 11 5.39 -14.19 -3.39
N GLU A 12 5.90 -14.02 -4.62
CA GLU A 12 7.18 -13.35 -4.86
C GLU A 12 7.11 -11.90 -4.37
N GLU A 13 8.05 -11.54 -3.50
CA GLU A 13 8.11 -10.23 -2.88
C GLU A 13 8.87 -9.26 -3.78
N LEU A 14 8.26 -8.10 -4.03
CA LEU A 14 8.85 -7.03 -4.82
C LEU A 14 9.47 -5.95 -3.95
N ASP A 15 8.73 -5.51 -2.92
CA ASP A 15 9.17 -4.42 -2.06
C ASP A 15 8.44 -4.38 -0.72
N TRP A 16 9.02 -3.65 0.21
CA TRP A 16 8.49 -3.38 1.54
C TRP A 16 8.59 -1.89 1.83
N LEU A 17 7.46 -1.26 2.14
CA LEU A 17 7.39 0.17 2.41
C LEU A 17 7.00 0.40 3.86
N CYS A 18 7.50 1.51 4.41
CA CYS A 18 6.98 2.10 5.64
C CYS A 18 7.11 1.21 6.90
N ASP A 19 8.15 0.38 7.06
CA ASP A 19 8.33 -0.63 8.15
C ASP A 19 7.91 -0.26 9.59
N SER A 20 7.79 1.03 9.94
CA SER A 20 7.36 1.50 11.27
C SER A 20 6.21 2.52 11.27
N ILE A 21 5.59 2.76 10.12
CA ILE A 21 4.52 3.77 9.97
C ILE A 21 3.19 3.05 9.81
N TRP A 22 2.36 3.05 10.86
CA TRP A 22 1.10 2.31 10.91
C TRP A 22 -0.14 3.17 10.60
N ASP A 23 0.06 4.44 10.23
CA ASP A 23 -1.02 5.34 9.85
C ASP A 23 -1.25 5.36 8.33
N LEU A 24 -2.50 5.16 7.93
CA LEU A 24 -2.91 5.14 6.52
C LEU A 24 -2.48 6.39 5.74
N PRO A 25 -2.58 7.64 6.24
CA PRO A 25 -2.16 8.81 5.46
C PRO A 25 -0.70 8.77 4.97
N ASN A 26 0.25 8.46 5.86
CA ASN A 26 1.66 8.40 5.49
C ASN A 26 1.97 7.16 4.62
N GLN A 27 1.31 6.02 4.88
CA GLN A 27 1.42 4.83 4.05
C GLN A 27 0.97 5.08 2.61
N ILE A 28 -0.18 5.75 2.43
CA ILE A 28 -0.69 6.09 1.11
C ILE A 28 0.29 7.01 0.37
N ASP A 29 0.84 8.04 1.00
CA ASP A 29 1.85 8.91 0.36
C ASP A 29 3.10 8.13 -0.09
N ALA A 30 3.56 7.17 0.71
CA ALA A 30 4.68 6.31 0.33
C ALA A 30 4.35 5.39 -0.86
N LEU A 31 3.15 4.79 -0.87
CA LEU A 31 2.69 3.97 -1.99
C LEU A 31 2.61 4.79 -3.29
N GLU A 32 2.10 6.01 -3.23
CA GLU A 32 2.01 6.87 -4.40
C GLU A 32 3.39 7.22 -4.98
N LYS A 33 4.36 7.53 -4.12
CA LYS A 33 5.75 7.78 -4.55
C LYS A 33 6.36 6.53 -5.18
N TRP A 34 6.11 5.36 -4.60
CA TRP A 34 6.60 4.10 -5.13
C TRP A 34 5.98 3.78 -6.50
N LEU A 35 4.67 3.98 -6.67
CA LEU A 35 3.98 3.80 -7.94
C LEU A 35 4.53 4.73 -9.03
N ASP A 36 4.84 5.97 -8.68
CA ASP A 36 5.42 6.94 -9.61
C ASP A 36 6.86 6.60 -10.02
N LEU A 37 7.68 6.06 -9.10
CA LEU A 37 9.10 5.79 -9.33
C LEU A 37 9.37 4.40 -9.93
N ILE A 38 8.63 3.39 -9.47
CA ILE A 38 8.89 1.97 -9.75
C ILE A 38 7.67 1.35 -10.42
N GLY A 39 6.49 1.50 -9.80
CA GLY A 39 5.26 0.82 -10.23
C GLY A 39 4.90 1.11 -11.70
N ALA A 40 5.07 2.34 -12.16
CA ALA A 40 4.77 2.74 -13.53
C ALA A 40 5.61 2.04 -14.62
N ALA A 41 6.74 1.43 -14.25
CA ALA A 41 7.62 0.69 -15.15
C ALA A 41 7.43 -0.83 -15.09
N LEU A 42 6.58 -1.34 -14.19
CA LEU A 42 6.32 -2.77 -14.07
C LEU A 42 5.53 -3.30 -15.27
N ILE A 43 5.85 -4.52 -15.68
CA ILE A 43 5.03 -5.25 -16.65
C ILE A 43 3.70 -5.65 -15.99
N PRO A 44 2.58 -5.72 -16.73
CA PRO A 44 1.31 -6.14 -16.15
C PRO A 44 1.38 -7.54 -15.51
N ASN A 45 0.89 -7.66 -14.28
CA ASN A 45 0.80 -8.91 -13.52
C ASN A 45 -0.28 -8.80 -12.43
N LYS A 46 -0.50 -9.84 -11.61
CA LYS A 46 -1.40 -9.79 -10.45
C LYS A 46 -0.64 -9.35 -9.20
N TYR A 47 -0.39 -8.06 -9.08
CA TYR A 47 0.30 -7.50 -7.92
C TYR A 47 -0.68 -7.24 -6.77
N VAL A 48 -0.18 -7.29 -5.54
CA VAL A 48 -0.92 -6.87 -4.35
C VAL A 48 -0.06 -5.90 -3.55
N ALA A 49 -0.65 -4.77 -3.16
CA ALA A 49 -0.15 -3.92 -2.09
C ALA A 49 -0.94 -4.22 -0.82
N ASP A 50 -0.35 -4.99 0.09
CA ASP A 50 -0.91 -5.31 1.41
C ASP A 50 -0.52 -4.22 2.40
N ILE A 51 -1.48 -3.36 2.72
CA ILE A 51 -1.34 -2.23 3.63
C ILE A 51 -1.76 -2.69 5.02
N ALA A 52 -0.79 -2.87 5.90
CA ALA A 52 -1.05 -3.15 7.30
C ALA A 52 -1.19 -1.86 8.10
N PHE A 53 -2.30 -1.70 8.82
CA PHE A 53 -2.53 -0.53 9.66
C PHE A 53 -3.16 -0.93 11.00
N ASP A 54 -3.05 -0.02 11.95
CA ASP A 54 -3.67 -0.13 13.27
C ASP A 54 -4.70 0.98 13.45
N ILE A 55 -5.66 0.75 14.35
CA ILE A 55 -6.62 1.75 14.79
C ILE A 55 -5.85 2.89 15.45
N ARG A 56 -5.94 4.07 14.84
CA ARG A 56 -5.40 5.31 15.44
C ARG A 56 -6.22 5.67 16.68
N LYS A 57 -5.70 5.34 17.88
CA LYS A 57 -6.36 5.62 19.19
C LYS A 57 -6.76 7.09 19.36
N ASP A 58 -5.99 8.02 18.78
CA ASP A 58 -6.23 9.47 18.88
C ASP A 58 -6.95 10.08 17.66
N ALA A 59 -7.52 9.26 16.77
CA ALA A 59 -8.19 9.78 15.58
C ALA A 59 -9.50 10.50 15.94
N ILE A 60 -9.50 11.83 15.79
CA ILE A 60 -10.71 12.68 15.82
C ILE A 60 -11.30 12.91 14.42
N GLY A 61 -10.74 12.26 13.39
CA GLY A 61 -11.08 12.40 11.97
C GLY A 61 -9.85 12.26 11.05
N GLY A 62 -10.06 12.26 9.73
CA GLY A 62 -9.00 12.26 8.71
C GLY A 62 -8.70 10.88 8.10
N GLY A 63 -7.97 10.86 6.97
CA GLY A 63 -7.63 9.64 6.23
C GLY A 63 -6.59 9.92 5.12
N GLY A 64 -6.11 8.86 4.47
CA GLY A 64 -5.28 8.97 3.27
C GLY A 64 -6.14 9.06 2.01
N VAL A 65 -5.67 9.76 0.98
CA VAL A 65 -6.32 9.82 -0.34
C VAL A 65 -5.40 9.20 -1.36
N LEU A 66 -5.81 8.07 -1.94
CA LEU A 66 -5.15 7.49 -3.10
C LEU A 66 -5.61 8.25 -4.35
N LYS A 67 -4.70 8.99 -4.99
CA LYS A 67 -5.01 9.84 -6.13
C LYS A 67 -5.38 9.00 -7.35
N SER A 68 -6.21 9.59 -8.21
CA SER A 68 -6.63 8.96 -9.48
C SER A 68 -5.49 8.60 -10.41
N LYS A 69 -4.39 9.37 -10.38
CA LYS A 69 -3.14 9.03 -11.09
C LYS A 69 -2.59 7.68 -10.63
N SER A 70 -2.46 7.49 -9.33
CA SER A 70 -1.96 6.26 -8.70
C SER A 70 -2.88 5.08 -9.02
N MET A 71 -4.20 5.27 -8.90
CA MET A 71 -5.20 4.25 -9.28
C MET A 71 -5.09 3.86 -10.76
N LYS A 72 -4.80 4.80 -11.66
CA LYS A 72 -4.57 4.51 -13.08
C LYS A 72 -3.32 3.64 -13.29
N ILE A 73 -2.23 3.93 -12.60
CA ILE A 73 -1.00 3.12 -12.65
C ILE A 73 -1.32 1.70 -12.18
N MET A 74 -1.94 1.57 -11.01
CA MET A 74 -2.33 0.28 -10.43
C MET A 74 -3.21 -0.55 -11.37
N GLY A 75 -4.26 0.06 -11.94
CA GLY A 75 -5.11 -0.63 -12.91
C GLY A 75 -4.39 -1.01 -14.20
N THR A 76 -3.35 -0.27 -14.60
CA THR A 76 -2.53 -0.60 -15.78
C THR A 76 -1.60 -1.78 -15.52
N ILE A 77 -1.00 -1.85 -14.32
CA ILE A 77 -0.07 -2.93 -13.96
C ILE A 77 -0.76 -4.15 -13.36
N GLY A 78 -2.06 -4.07 -13.04
CA GLY A 78 -2.83 -5.16 -12.42
C GLY A 78 -2.59 -5.29 -10.91
N MET A 79 -2.47 -4.17 -10.21
CA MET A 79 -2.28 -4.14 -8.76
C MET A 79 -3.60 -3.93 -8.01
N ASP A 80 -3.90 -4.85 -7.10
CA ASP A 80 -4.96 -4.71 -6.09
C ASP A 80 -4.40 -4.22 -4.74
N VAL A 81 -5.28 -3.69 -3.90
CA VAL A 81 -4.94 -3.28 -2.52
C VAL A 81 -5.62 -4.23 -1.55
N PHE A 82 -4.82 -4.79 -0.65
CA PHE A 82 -5.29 -5.57 0.47
C PHE A 82 -5.12 -4.75 1.76
N PHE A 83 -6.15 -4.71 2.59
CA PHE A 83 -6.16 -3.95 3.83
C PHE A 83 -6.07 -4.91 5.01
N SER A 84 -4.95 -4.88 5.73
CA SER A 84 -4.68 -5.74 6.89
C SER A 84 -4.78 -4.95 8.19
N GLU A 85 -5.85 -5.17 8.95
CA GLU A 85 -6.05 -4.53 10.25
C GLU A 85 -5.36 -5.32 11.36
N TYR A 86 -4.55 -4.63 12.17
CA TYR A 86 -3.91 -5.18 13.36
C TYR A 86 -4.43 -4.49 14.62
N PRO A 87 -4.61 -5.23 15.72
CA PRO A 87 -4.95 -4.62 17.00
C PRO A 87 -3.75 -3.86 17.55
N SER A 88 -4.00 -2.68 18.11
CA SER A 88 -3.02 -1.98 18.92
C SER A 88 -2.59 -2.86 20.09
N ILE A 89 -1.33 -3.28 20.10
CA ILE A 89 -0.75 -4.01 21.22
C ILE A 89 -0.57 -2.99 22.35
N ASP A 90 -1.29 -3.20 23.45
CA ASP A 90 -1.13 -2.43 24.70
C ASP A 90 0.24 -2.69 25.36
#